data_AF-A0A3M1T7Q7-F1
#
_entry.id   AF-A0A3M1T7Q7-F1
#
_cell.length_a   1.000
_cell.length_b   1.000
_cell.length_c   1.000
_cell.angle_alpha   90.00
_cell.angle_beta   90.00
_cell.angle_gamma   90.00
#
_symmetry.space_group_name_H-M   'P 1'
#
loop_
_entity.id
_entity.type
_entity.pdbx_description
1 polymer ?
#
loop_
_entity_poly.entity_id
_entity_poly.type
_entity_poly.pdbx_seq_one_letter_code
_entity_poly.pdbx_strand_id
1 'polypeptide(L)'
;MRRSRPALPALLALLFAACSGGTLGGGGKDASVPCASKSDCPADYTCVQGTCQPDPGTGCAADGCPAHSFCDTDGRCVGSGEKACASDAACGGGFVCAAGRCVEGCLVDSDCAMGLYCNNQVGGCVACTFDSHCQDPALPFCLSAEGRCVQCNAAGTCPKEFYCDLSEGPDRYTCKEGCLQESDCTPGTTCELTTTPGRCVECTVETENVDCAAPKPYCDPDRRKCVACVLDSQCPGGDVCSPGGVCVDCLDDTACAKGAVCDQQSLTCVPGCRRDEQCPPASDPSLTKCDAARGDHGTCVQCLAHEDCPLGYECDDQGQCVEGCKRARRCPPEAPVCNLLQDRCVECLRDADCPTNLRCDLASNTCQCLDDGEQCGSSAECGNPPIDGMCFDFTWCITEVQCNGDGIWHPVTGRCGQSCNIPDIQDICPSGFTCRRVRNEQGMAGIKCVQGGACN
;
A
#
# COMPACT_ATOMS: atom_id res chain seq x y z
N MET A 1 -34.22 -24.35 -14.12
CA MET A 1 -34.69 -25.76 -14.13
C MET A 1 -34.98 -26.20 -12.70
N ARG A 2 -36.02 -27.00 -12.44
CA ARG A 2 -36.25 -27.62 -11.12
C ARG A 2 -35.31 -28.81 -10.89
N ARG A 3 -35.27 -29.30 -9.64
CA ARG A 3 -34.63 -30.53 -9.10
C ARG A 3 -33.23 -30.30 -8.49
N SER A 4 -32.81 -31.02 -7.43
CA SER A 4 -33.54 -31.84 -6.43
C SER A 4 -32.57 -32.17 -5.29
N ARG A 5 -33.08 -32.38 -4.07
CA ARG A 5 -32.33 -33.13 -3.03
C ARG A 5 -32.34 -34.64 -3.35
N PRO A 6 -31.22 -35.35 -3.15
CA PRO A 6 -31.18 -36.71 -2.61
C PRO A 6 -30.66 -36.65 -1.16
N ALA A 7 -31.25 -37.30 -0.15
CA ALA A 7 -31.67 -38.70 0.02
C ALA A 7 -30.54 -39.61 0.57
N LEU A 8 -30.81 -40.12 1.78
CA LEU A 8 -30.09 -41.07 2.64
C LEU A 8 -29.51 -42.33 1.94
N PRO A 9 -28.52 -43.01 2.56
CA PRO A 9 -28.79 -44.13 3.50
C PRO A 9 -27.86 -44.13 4.75
N ALA A 10 -28.02 -44.91 5.82
CA ALA A 10 -29.05 -45.75 6.47
C ALA A 10 -28.29 -46.74 7.41
N LEU A 11 -29.00 -47.59 8.17
CA LEU A 11 -28.50 -48.64 9.10
C LEU A 11 -28.01 -48.13 10.48
N LEU A 12 -28.35 -48.76 11.63
CA LEU A 12 -29.22 -49.92 11.89
C LEU A 12 -29.69 -49.95 13.38
N ALA A 13 -30.90 -50.50 13.64
CA ALA A 13 -31.31 -51.30 14.82
C ALA A 13 -31.11 -50.77 16.27
N LEU A 14 -31.96 -51.02 17.28
CA LEU A 14 -33.29 -51.66 17.38
C LEU A 14 -34.26 -50.61 18.02
N LEU A 15 -35.45 -50.86 18.60
CA LEU A 15 -36.30 -52.04 18.81
C LEU A 15 -37.77 -51.54 18.89
N PHE A 16 -38.74 -52.37 18.52
CA PHE A 16 -40.17 -52.07 18.67
C PHE A 16 -40.73 -52.58 20.01
N ALA A 17 -41.45 -51.73 20.72
CA ALA A 17 -42.60 -52.11 21.54
C ALA A 17 -43.63 -50.97 21.49
N ALA A 18 -44.77 -51.22 20.84
CA ALA A 18 -45.83 -50.23 20.74
C ALA A 18 -46.75 -50.31 21.97
N CYS A 19 -47.25 -49.17 22.42
CA CYS A 19 -48.57 -49.11 23.04
C CYS A 19 -49.34 -47.91 22.46
N SER A 20 -50.63 -48.14 22.21
CA SER A 20 -51.47 -47.27 21.39
C SER A 20 -51.90 -46.00 22.14
N GLY A 21 -52.26 -44.95 21.39
CA GLY A 21 -52.66 -43.67 21.97
C GLY A 21 -53.96 -43.71 22.78
N GLY A 22 -54.11 -42.73 23.68
CA GLY A 22 -55.32 -42.51 24.46
C GLY A 22 -55.47 -41.02 24.81
N THR A 23 -56.54 -40.41 24.31
CA THR A 23 -56.95 -39.04 24.65
C THR A 23 -57.47 -38.95 26.09
N LEU A 24 -57.05 -37.94 26.83
CA LEU A 24 -57.71 -37.46 28.06
C LEU A 24 -57.74 -35.93 28.00
N GLY A 25 -58.88 -35.23 27.96
CA GLY A 25 -60.25 -35.71 28.19
C GLY A 25 -60.55 -35.71 29.69
N GLY A 26 -61.34 -34.74 30.14
CA GLY A 26 -61.52 -34.47 31.56
C GLY A 26 -62.24 -35.59 32.32
N GLY A 27 -61.69 -35.90 33.49
CA GLY A 27 -62.31 -36.63 34.60
C GLY A 27 -61.55 -36.22 35.86
N GLY A 28 -62.17 -35.98 37.02
CA GLY A 28 -63.49 -36.44 37.42
C GLY A 28 -63.37 -37.67 38.31
N LYS A 29 -62.92 -37.43 39.54
CA LYS A 29 -62.76 -38.38 40.67
C LYS A 29 -61.50 -39.24 40.65
N ASP A 30 -60.79 -39.23 41.78
CA ASP A 30 -60.38 -40.48 42.42
C ASP A 30 -60.40 -40.35 43.96
N ALA A 31 -61.63 -40.35 44.51
CA ALA A 31 -61.86 -40.52 45.94
C ALA A 31 -61.84 -42.03 46.29
N SER A 32 -60.77 -42.71 45.88
CA SER A 32 -60.72 -44.18 45.77
C SER A 32 -59.39 -44.81 46.22
N VAL A 33 -58.47 -44.05 46.81
CA VAL A 33 -57.28 -44.61 47.46
C VAL A 33 -57.72 -45.21 48.80
N PRO A 34 -57.64 -46.55 49.00
CA PRO A 34 -57.99 -47.16 50.26
C PRO A 34 -56.90 -46.88 51.31
N CYS A 35 -57.31 -46.55 52.52
CA CYS A 35 -56.40 -46.14 53.60
C CYS A 35 -56.80 -46.77 54.94
N ALA A 36 -55.85 -46.91 55.85
CA ALA A 36 -56.10 -47.27 57.25
C ALA A 36 -55.80 -46.10 58.22
N SER A 37 -54.99 -45.14 57.77
CA SER A 37 -54.42 -44.04 58.55
C SER A 37 -54.07 -42.84 57.66
N LYS A 38 -53.81 -41.67 58.25
CA LYS A 38 -53.45 -40.45 57.49
C LYS A 38 -52.13 -40.59 56.71
N SER A 39 -51.20 -41.41 57.17
CA SER A 39 -49.92 -41.68 56.47
C SER A 39 -50.08 -42.49 55.17
N ASP A 40 -51.23 -43.12 54.94
CA ASP A 40 -51.53 -43.85 53.70
C ASP A 40 -52.07 -42.91 52.60
N CYS A 41 -52.31 -41.65 52.93
CA CYS A 41 -52.85 -40.64 52.02
C CYS A 41 -51.76 -39.64 51.57
N PRO A 42 -51.92 -39.02 50.39
CA PRO A 42 -51.07 -37.90 49.97
C PRO A 42 -51.10 -36.73 50.96
N ALA A 43 -50.12 -35.83 50.84
CA ALA A 43 -50.19 -34.53 51.51
C ALA A 43 -51.55 -33.85 51.23
N ASP A 44 -52.11 -33.20 52.25
CA ASP A 44 -53.43 -32.54 52.24
C ASP A 44 -54.66 -33.47 52.11
N TYR A 45 -54.49 -34.78 52.31
CA TYR A 45 -55.58 -35.76 52.39
C TYR A 45 -55.60 -36.46 53.75
N THR A 46 -56.78 -36.87 54.20
CA THR A 46 -56.99 -37.62 55.44
C THR A 46 -57.86 -38.85 55.22
N CYS A 47 -57.64 -39.88 56.03
CA CYS A 47 -58.31 -41.16 55.87
C CYS A 47 -59.69 -41.14 56.55
N VAL A 48 -60.76 -41.14 55.77
CA VAL A 48 -62.14 -41.11 56.26
C VAL A 48 -62.87 -42.35 55.75
N GLN A 49 -63.35 -43.18 56.68
CA GLN A 49 -64.11 -44.42 56.38
C GLN A 49 -63.43 -45.36 55.37
N GLY A 50 -62.09 -45.40 55.37
CA GLY A 50 -61.31 -46.27 54.51
C GLY A 50 -60.95 -45.68 53.15
N THR A 51 -61.25 -44.40 52.89
CA THR A 51 -60.84 -43.69 51.67
C THR A 51 -60.15 -42.37 51.97
N CYS A 52 -59.10 -42.04 51.22
CA CYS A 52 -58.47 -40.72 51.29
C CYS A 52 -59.43 -39.66 50.72
N GLN A 53 -59.89 -38.75 51.57
CA GLN A 53 -60.63 -37.56 51.18
C GLN A 53 -59.75 -36.31 51.34
N PRO A 54 -59.95 -35.25 50.56
CA PRO A 54 -59.27 -33.97 50.79
C PRO A 54 -59.50 -33.54 52.24
N ASP A 55 -58.43 -33.28 52.97
CA ASP A 55 -58.51 -32.81 54.35
C ASP A 55 -59.06 -31.37 54.31
N PRO A 56 -60.19 -31.02 54.98
CA PRO A 56 -60.79 -29.68 54.92
C PRO A 56 -59.98 -28.55 55.60
N GLY A 57 -58.66 -28.68 55.64
CA GLY A 57 -57.75 -27.97 56.51
C GLY A 57 -57.60 -28.68 57.85
N THR A 58 -56.46 -29.35 58.05
CA THR A 58 -55.95 -29.45 59.43
C THR A 58 -55.63 -28.01 59.84
N GLY A 59 -56.21 -27.54 60.95
CA GLY A 59 -56.17 -26.12 61.34
C GLY A 59 -54.80 -25.49 61.12
N CYS A 60 -54.70 -24.48 60.25
CA CYS A 60 -53.46 -23.77 60.02
C CYS A 60 -53.02 -23.07 61.33
N ALA A 61 -51.95 -23.56 61.95
CA ALA A 61 -51.60 -23.14 63.31
C ALA A 61 -50.90 -21.77 63.37
N ALA A 62 -50.34 -21.32 62.25
CA ALA A 62 -49.83 -19.96 62.03
C ALA A 62 -49.73 -19.67 60.52
N ASP A 63 -48.82 -20.37 59.82
CA ASP A 63 -48.38 -20.03 58.45
C ASP A 63 -48.39 -21.21 57.46
N GLY A 64 -49.13 -22.28 57.77
CA GLY A 64 -49.11 -23.54 56.99
C GLY A 64 -49.90 -23.55 55.68
N CYS A 65 -50.21 -22.39 55.09
CA CYS A 65 -51.04 -22.28 53.90
C CYS A 65 -50.21 -22.13 52.61
N PRO A 66 -50.71 -22.62 51.45
CA PRO A 66 -50.07 -22.38 50.15
C PRO A 66 -49.89 -20.89 49.81
N ALA A 67 -48.96 -20.60 48.90
CA ALA A 67 -48.69 -19.22 48.46
C ALA A 67 -49.98 -18.46 48.06
N HIS A 68 -50.09 -17.21 48.52
CA HIS A 68 -51.26 -16.33 48.37
C HIS A 68 -52.55 -16.78 49.11
N SER A 69 -52.45 -17.68 50.08
CA SER A 69 -53.55 -18.05 50.98
C SER A 69 -53.15 -17.95 52.46
N PHE A 70 -54.13 -17.68 53.32
CA PHE A 70 -53.92 -17.27 54.71
C PHE A 70 -54.81 -18.05 55.66
N CYS A 71 -54.37 -18.19 56.91
CA CYS A 71 -55.25 -18.74 57.94
C CYS A 71 -56.33 -17.76 58.38
N ASP A 72 -57.59 -18.17 58.28
CA ASP A 72 -58.73 -17.54 58.94
C ASP A 72 -58.86 -18.03 60.40
N THR A 73 -59.63 -17.30 61.19
CA THR A 73 -59.96 -17.57 62.61
C THR A 73 -60.56 -18.95 62.86
N ASP A 74 -61.22 -19.55 61.88
CA ASP A 74 -61.74 -20.93 61.89
C ASP A 74 -60.67 -22.00 61.57
N GLY A 75 -59.40 -21.64 61.36
CA GLY A 75 -58.31 -22.56 61.03
C GLY A 75 -58.27 -23.01 59.56
N ARG A 76 -59.01 -22.35 58.66
CA ARG A 76 -59.03 -22.68 57.22
C ARG A 76 -58.08 -21.78 56.44
N CYS A 77 -57.42 -22.33 55.43
CA CYS A 77 -56.70 -21.52 54.44
C CYS A 77 -57.72 -20.87 53.49
N VAL A 78 -57.78 -19.53 53.51
CA VAL A 78 -58.67 -18.69 52.68
C VAL A 78 -57.85 -17.78 51.76
N GLY A 79 -58.46 -17.27 50.70
CA GLY A 79 -57.81 -16.28 49.83
C GLY A 79 -57.60 -14.93 50.55
N SER A 80 -56.70 -14.10 50.03
CA SER A 80 -56.43 -12.73 50.54
C SER A 80 -57.72 -11.97 50.87
N GLY A 81 -58.59 -11.79 49.87
CA GLY A 81 -59.85 -11.02 49.98
C GLY A 81 -60.92 -11.61 50.91
N GLU A 82 -60.69 -12.79 51.48
CA GLU A 82 -61.59 -13.44 52.45
C GLU A 82 -61.07 -13.35 53.89
N LYS A 83 -59.76 -13.18 54.08
CA LYS A 83 -59.14 -13.05 55.40
C LYS A 83 -59.60 -11.77 56.09
N ALA A 84 -60.19 -11.91 57.27
CA ALA A 84 -60.49 -10.78 58.14
C ALA A 84 -59.19 -10.18 58.73
N CYS A 85 -59.14 -8.85 58.81
CA CYS A 85 -58.00 -8.11 59.37
C CYS A 85 -58.47 -6.94 60.25
N ALA A 86 -57.62 -6.58 61.22
CA ALA A 86 -57.80 -5.38 62.06
C ALA A 86 -56.73 -4.30 61.80
N SER A 87 -55.64 -4.68 61.12
CA SER A 87 -54.51 -3.84 60.74
C SER A 87 -53.69 -4.55 59.66
N ASP A 88 -52.84 -3.82 58.94
CA ASP A 88 -52.06 -4.34 57.80
C ASP A 88 -51.09 -5.46 58.22
N ALA A 89 -50.55 -5.38 59.44
CA ALA A 89 -49.71 -6.43 60.03
C ALA A 89 -50.41 -7.82 60.12
N ALA A 90 -51.74 -7.88 60.01
CA ALA A 90 -52.48 -9.14 59.97
C ALA A 90 -52.59 -9.75 58.55
N CYS A 91 -52.17 -9.03 57.51
CA CYS A 91 -52.29 -9.42 56.10
C CYS A 91 -51.00 -9.94 55.48
N GLY A 92 -49.84 -9.73 56.12
CA GLY A 92 -48.55 -10.18 55.60
C GLY A 92 -48.08 -9.37 54.38
N GLY A 93 -46.93 -9.75 53.82
CA GLY A 93 -46.32 -9.00 52.73
C GLY A 93 -47.14 -9.04 51.43
N GLY A 94 -47.38 -7.88 50.83
CA GLY A 94 -48.15 -7.67 49.60
C GLY A 94 -49.63 -7.34 49.80
N PHE A 95 -50.10 -7.21 51.04
CA PHE A 95 -51.52 -7.03 51.34
C PHE A 95 -51.76 -6.01 52.46
N VAL A 96 -52.80 -5.18 52.29
CA VAL A 96 -53.22 -4.14 53.25
C VAL A 96 -54.65 -4.39 53.73
N CYS A 97 -54.97 -3.87 54.91
CA CYS A 97 -56.26 -4.08 55.55
C CYS A 97 -57.30 -3.03 55.12
N ALA A 98 -57.93 -3.24 53.96
CA ALA A 98 -58.99 -2.37 53.47
C ALA A 98 -60.38 -2.91 53.86
N ALA A 99 -61.20 -2.09 54.52
CA ALA A 99 -62.56 -2.43 54.94
C ALA A 99 -62.67 -3.74 55.76
N GLY A 100 -61.64 -4.06 56.55
CA GLY A 100 -61.58 -5.28 57.37
C GLY A 100 -61.22 -6.56 56.61
N ARG A 101 -60.77 -6.45 55.35
CA ARG A 101 -60.28 -7.56 54.53
C ARG A 101 -58.89 -7.26 53.98
N CYS A 102 -58.07 -8.31 53.81
CA CYS A 102 -56.77 -8.17 53.18
C CYS A 102 -56.94 -8.03 51.67
N VAL A 103 -56.65 -6.85 51.14
CA VAL A 103 -56.62 -6.58 49.69
C VAL A 103 -55.17 -6.49 49.24
N GLU A 104 -54.90 -6.89 48.00
CA GLU A 104 -53.58 -6.73 47.39
C GLU A 104 -53.21 -5.24 47.35
N GLY A 105 -52.02 -4.90 47.84
CA GLY A 105 -51.63 -3.51 48.07
C GLY A 105 -50.52 -3.34 49.10
N CYS A 106 -50.13 -2.09 49.31
CA CYS A 106 -49.12 -1.67 50.27
C CYS A 106 -49.39 -0.22 50.69
N LEU A 107 -48.83 0.23 51.81
CA LEU A 107 -48.78 1.63 52.22
C LEU A 107 -47.33 2.12 52.35
N VAL A 108 -46.41 1.22 52.70
CA VAL A 108 -44.97 1.45 52.88
C VAL A 108 -44.15 0.27 52.35
N ASP A 109 -42.86 0.48 52.06
CA ASP A 109 -41.97 -0.57 51.52
C ASP A 109 -41.83 -1.80 52.43
N SER A 110 -42.02 -1.65 53.75
CA SER A 110 -42.00 -2.78 54.69
C SER A 110 -43.21 -3.71 54.56
N ASP A 111 -44.25 -3.29 53.86
CA ASP A 111 -45.39 -4.15 53.52
C ASP A 111 -45.06 -5.07 52.33
N CYS A 112 -43.90 -4.90 51.69
CA CYS A 112 -43.51 -5.66 50.51
C CYS A 112 -42.47 -6.75 50.85
N ALA A 113 -42.44 -7.81 50.04
CA ALA A 113 -41.41 -8.84 50.13
C ALA A 113 -40.02 -8.26 49.80
N MET A 114 -38.94 -8.91 50.27
CA MET A 114 -37.57 -8.44 50.03
C MET A 114 -37.29 -8.23 48.54
N GLY A 115 -36.88 -7.01 48.16
CA GLY A 115 -36.62 -6.62 46.78
C GLY A 115 -37.83 -6.05 46.03
N LEU A 116 -38.97 -5.89 46.69
CA LEU A 116 -40.14 -5.16 46.20
C LEU A 116 -40.36 -3.89 47.02
N TYR A 117 -40.99 -2.89 46.39
CA TYR A 117 -41.20 -1.54 46.92
C TYR A 117 -42.64 -1.12 46.73
N CYS A 118 -43.14 -0.23 47.59
CA CYS A 118 -44.54 0.16 47.55
C CYS A 118 -44.78 1.29 46.54
N ASN A 119 -45.63 1.02 45.53
CA ASN A 119 -46.04 2.02 44.56
C ASN A 119 -47.53 2.33 44.69
N ASN A 120 -47.81 3.46 45.34
CA ASN A 120 -49.17 3.98 45.54
C ASN A 120 -49.88 4.42 44.24
N GLN A 121 -49.18 4.53 43.11
CA GLN A 121 -49.81 4.84 41.80
C GLN A 121 -50.30 3.57 41.09
N VAL A 122 -49.55 2.47 41.20
CA VAL A 122 -49.93 1.14 40.69
C VAL A 122 -50.85 0.41 41.69
N GLY A 123 -50.78 0.77 42.97
CA GLY A 123 -51.61 0.22 44.04
C GLY A 123 -51.07 -1.09 44.62
N GLY A 124 -49.75 -1.33 44.57
CA GLY A 124 -49.17 -2.59 45.01
C GLY A 124 -47.64 -2.60 45.11
N CYS A 125 -47.12 -3.76 45.52
CA CYS A 125 -45.68 -4.02 45.60
C CYS A 125 -45.09 -4.29 44.21
N VAL A 126 -44.11 -3.49 43.83
CA VAL A 126 -43.49 -3.48 42.51
C VAL A 126 -41.97 -3.66 42.61
N ALA A 127 -41.30 -4.01 41.50
CA ALA A 127 -39.84 -4.20 41.51
C ALA A 127 -39.07 -2.88 41.69
N CYS A 128 -39.67 -1.74 41.33
CA CYS A 128 -39.03 -0.43 41.49
C CYS A 128 -40.05 0.72 41.54
N THR A 129 -39.63 1.84 42.14
CA THR A 129 -40.33 3.14 42.11
C THR A 129 -39.43 4.28 41.61
N PHE A 130 -38.11 4.09 41.67
CA PHE A 130 -37.07 4.94 41.11
C PHE A 130 -35.82 4.10 40.79
N ASP A 131 -34.93 4.64 39.95
CA ASP A 131 -33.83 3.88 39.32
C ASP A 131 -32.89 3.17 40.31
N SER A 132 -32.62 3.73 41.49
CA SER A 132 -31.73 3.10 42.49
C SER A 132 -32.30 1.84 43.17
N HIS A 133 -33.56 1.47 42.88
CA HIS A 133 -34.12 0.15 43.23
C HIS A 133 -33.71 -0.94 42.23
N CYS A 134 -33.30 -0.56 41.02
CA CYS A 134 -32.90 -1.50 39.98
C CYS A 134 -31.41 -1.86 40.11
N GLN A 135 -31.14 -2.91 40.89
CA GLN A 135 -29.77 -3.36 41.19
C GLN A 135 -29.15 -4.27 40.11
N ASP A 136 -29.94 -4.77 39.16
CA ASP A 136 -29.43 -5.55 38.02
C ASP A 136 -28.76 -4.60 37.01
N PRO A 137 -27.44 -4.74 36.74
CA PRO A 137 -26.74 -3.91 35.76
C PRO A 137 -27.29 -4.04 34.33
N ALA A 138 -28.02 -5.11 34.02
CA ALA A 138 -28.68 -5.29 32.73
C ALA A 138 -30.03 -4.57 32.63
N LEU A 139 -30.64 -4.16 33.75
CA LEU A 139 -31.93 -3.48 33.81
C LEU A 139 -31.89 -2.29 34.79
N PRO A 140 -31.01 -1.28 34.62
CA PRO A 140 -30.72 -0.30 35.67
C PRO A 140 -31.74 0.84 35.82
N PHE A 141 -32.75 0.94 34.96
CA PHE A 141 -33.72 2.04 34.97
C PHE A 141 -35.12 1.57 35.38
N CYS A 142 -35.86 2.40 36.10
CA CYS A 142 -37.21 2.10 36.54
C CYS A 142 -38.26 2.73 35.62
N LEU A 143 -39.28 1.94 35.25
CA LEU A 143 -40.55 2.44 34.74
C LEU A 143 -41.54 2.57 35.90
N SER A 144 -41.56 3.73 36.56
CA SER A 144 -42.43 3.98 37.72
C SER A 144 -43.92 3.79 37.45
N ALA A 145 -44.38 3.95 36.20
CA ALA A 145 -45.76 3.71 35.77
C ALA A 145 -46.11 2.21 35.62
N GLU A 146 -45.12 1.34 35.36
CA GLU A 146 -45.30 -0.10 35.19
C GLU A 146 -44.76 -0.91 36.38
N GLY A 147 -43.98 -0.29 37.26
CA GLY A 147 -43.40 -0.93 38.44
C GLY A 147 -42.26 -1.92 38.15
N ARG A 148 -41.61 -1.83 36.98
CA ARG A 148 -40.56 -2.76 36.56
C ARG A 148 -39.27 -2.07 36.12
N CYS A 149 -38.16 -2.78 36.31
CA CYS A 149 -36.85 -2.40 35.82
C CYS A 149 -36.70 -2.74 34.33
N VAL A 150 -35.96 -1.89 33.59
CA VAL A 150 -35.74 -1.97 32.15
C VAL A 150 -34.32 -1.53 31.77
N GLN A 151 -33.90 -1.84 30.54
CA GLN A 151 -32.56 -1.50 30.05
C GLN A 151 -32.38 0.00 29.84
N CYS A 152 -33.47 0.71 29.51
CA CYS A 152 -33.48 2.14 29.22
C CYS A 152 -34.89 2.71 29.39
N ASN A 153 -35.03 3.96 29.83
CA ASN A 153 -36.33 4.64 29.98
C ASN A 153 -36.44 5.97 29.19
N ALA A 154 -35.31 6.47 28.66
CA ALA A 154 -35.25 7.67 27.84
C ALA A 154 -34.12 7.58 26.79
N ALA A 155 -34.14 8.43 25.77
CA ALA A 155 -33.08 8.45 24.76
C ALA A 155 -31.74 8.96 25.37
N GLY A 156 -30.61 8.43 24.91
CA GLY A 156 -29.29 8.68 25.53
C GLY A 156 -29.04 8.02 26.89
N THR A 157 -29.92 7.14 27.39
CA THR A 157 -29.67 6.34 28.62
C THR A 157 -28.93 5.03 28.36
N CYS A 158 -28.93 4.55 27.12
CA CYS A 158 -28.14 3.40 26.68
C CYS A 158 -26.65 3.74 26.59
N PRO A 159 -25.77 2.72 26.56
CA PRO A 159 -24.37 2.90 26.15
C PRO A 159 -24.28 3.57 24.78
N LYS A 160 -23.15 4.25 24.51
CA LYS A 160 -22.92 4.85 23.20
C LYS A 160 -22.93 3.81 22.09
N GLU A 161 -23.37 4.22 20.91
CA GLU A 161 -23.65 3.36 19.75
C GLU A 161 -24.93 2.50 19.89
N PHE A 162 -25.73 2.75 20.93
CA PHE A 162 -27.05 2.16 21.14
C PHE A 162 -28.09 3.23 21.45
N TYR A 163 -29.31 3.06 20.94
CA TYR A 163 -30.47 3.89 21.25
C TYR A 163 -31.48 3.12 22.11
N CYS A 164 -32.31 3.85 22.85
CA CYS A 164 -33.42 3.27 23.60
C CYS A 164 -34.64 3.11 22.69
N ASP A 165 -35.13 1.88 22.51
CA ASP A 165 -36.35 1.65 21.74
C ASP A 165 -37.59 2.07 22.54
N LEU A 166 -38.09 3.27 22.25
CA LEU A 166 -39.32 3.81 22.83
C LEU A 166 -40.56 3.56 21.94
N SER A 167 -40.42 2.76 20.87
CA SER A 167 -41.55 2.44 19.97
C SER A 167 -42.50 1.42 20.58
N GLU A 168 -43.76 1.44 20.13
CA GLU A 168 -44.76 0.47 20.58
C GLU A 168 -44.47 -0.92 20.02
N GLY A 169 -43.96 -1.83 20.86
CA GLY A 169 -43.58 -3.17 20.44
C GLY A 169 -43.06 -4.05 21.60
N PRO A 170 -42.73 -5.33 21.31
CA PRO A 170 -42.22 -6.26 22.32
C PRO A 170 -40.83 -5.88 22.86
N ASP A 171 -40.05 -5.15 22.07
CA ASP A 171 -38.69 -4.72 22.42
C ASP A 171 -38.66 -3.33 23.07
N ARG A 172 -39.82 -2.76 23.42
CA ARG A 172 -39.92 -1.44 24.04
C ARG A 172 -39.12 -1.42 25.36
N TYR A 173 -38.34 -0.37 25.56
CA TYR A 173 -37.40 -0.18 26.68
C TYR A 173 -36.17 -1.12 26.67
N THR A 174 -35.76 -1.57 25.48
CA THR A 174 -34.47 -2.24 25.25
C THR A 174 -33.49 -1.34 24.52
N CYS A 175 -32.20 -1.54 24.77
CA CYS A 175 -31.12 -0.87 24.03
C CYS A 175 -30.82 -1.62 22.74
N LYS A 176 -30.92 -0.94 21.60
CA LYS A 176 -30.67 -1.50 20.26
C LYS A 176 -29.50 -0.79 19.59
N GLU A 177 -28.74 -1.52 18.79
CA GLU A 177 -27.60 -0.98 18.04
C GLU A 177 -28.03 0.13 17.07
N GLY A 178 -27.20 1.17 16.96
CA GLY A 178 -27.46 2.35 16.13
C GLY A 178 -27.86 3.57 16.95
N CYS A 179 -28.44 4.56 16.26
CA CYS A 179 -28.82 5.84 16.85
C CYS A 179 -30.16 6.34 16.30
N LEU A 180 -30.83 7.20 17.07
CA LEU A 180 -31.95 8.04 16.62
C LEU A 180 -31.63 9.53 16.75
N GLN A 181 -30.58 9.89 17.50
CA GLN A 181 -30.13 11.25 17.76
C GLN A 181 -28.62 11.29 18.04
N GLU A 182 -27.98 12.46 17.90
CA GLU A 182 -26.54 12.65 18.12
C GLU A 182 -26.06 12.23 19.52
N SER A 183 -26.90 12.39 20.55
CA SER A 183 -26.57 12.02 21.93
C SER A 183 -26.51 10.51 22.18
N ASP A 184 -26.97 9.67 21.25
CA ASP A 184 -26.76 8.21 21.31
C ASP A 184 -25.33 7.83 20.84
N CYS A 185 -24.67 8.72 20.07
CA CYS A 185 -23.36 8.49 19.48
C CYS A 185 -22.18 8.92 20.37
N THR A 186 -21.01 8.34 20.15
CA THR A 186 -19.76 8.76 20.82
C THR A 186 -19.37 10.21 20.46
N PRO A 187 -18.83 11.03 21.39
CA PRO A 187 -18.40 12.39 21.08
C PRO A 187 -17.37 12.43 19.93
N GLY A 188 -17.61 13.24 18.91
CA GLY A 188 -16.83 13.24 17.67
C GLY A 188 -17.41 12.35 16.55
N THR A 189 -18.58 11.74 16.78
CA THR A 189 -19.40 11.11 15.74
C THR A 189 -20.80 11.74 15.72
N THR A 190 -21.45 11.69 14.55
CA THR A 190 -22.81 12.19 14.32
C THR A 190 -23.75 11.05 13.94
N CYS A 191 -25.04 11.21 14.20
CA CYS A 191 -26.05 10.19 13.89
C CYS A 191 -26.55 10.34 12.45
N GLU A 192 -26.12 9.45 11.56
CA GLU A 192 -26.63 9.41 10.19
C GLU A 192 -27.96 8.66 10.12
N LEU A 193 -29.02 9.39 9.79
CA LEU A 193 -30.40 8.88 9.69
C LEU A 193 -30.80 8.46 8.26
N THR A 194 -29.83 8.15 7.38
CA THR A 194 -30.11 7.61 6.04
C THR A 194 -30.68 6.18 6.09
N THR A 195 -30.50 5.49 7.22
CA THR A 195 -31.21 4.25 7.59
C THR A 195 -32.03 4.46 8.87
N THR A 196 -32.97 3.56 9.15
CA THR A 196 -33.68 3.52 10.43
C THR A 196 -33.61 2.09 11.02
N PRO A 197 -32.94 1.87 12.17
CA PRO A 197 -32.20 2.87 12.96
C PRO A 197 -31.03 3.50 12.19
N GLY A 198 -30.63 4.69 12.61
CA GLY A 198 -29.47 5.39 12.07
C GLY A 198 -28.16 4.76 12.53
N ARG A 199 -27.06 5.20 11.95
CA ARG A 199 -25.71 4.75 12.30
C ARG A 199 -24.85 5.94 12.72
N CYS A 200 -24.12 5.79 13.82
CA CYS A 200 -23.10 6.75 14.20
C CYS A 200 -21.90 6.68 13.24
N VAL A 201 -21.48 7.83 12.75
CA VAL A 201 -20.41 8.00 11.75
C VAL A 201 -19.52 9.18 12.13
N GLU A 202 -18.24 9.16 11.75
CA GLU A 202 -17.36 10.31 12.01
C GLU A 202 -17.70 11.49 11.09
N CYS A 203 -18.34 11.23 9.94
CA CYS A 203 -18.72 12.22 8.96
C CYS A 203 -19.87 11.74 8.06
N THR A 204 -20.67 12.67 7.56
CA THR A 204 -21.69 12.41 6.55
C THR A 204 -21.22 12.87 5.16
N VAL A 205 -21.75 12.23 4.11
CA VAL A 205 -21.42 12.60 2.71
C VAL A 205 -22.25 13.78 2.18
N GLU A 206 -23.21 14.27 2.95
CA GLU A 206 -24.10 15.37 2.56
C GLU A 206 -23.50 16.76 2.86
N THR A 207 -22.58 16.84 3.83
CA THR A 207 -21.84 18.05 4.19
C THR A 207 -20.40 17.95 3.68
N GLU A 208 -19.97 18.90 2.83
CA GLU A 208 -18.66 18.91 2.15
C GLU A 208 -17.46 18.91 3.12
N ASN A 209 -17.10 17.74 3.66
CA ASN A 209 -16.05 17.51 4.66
C ASN A 209 -16.18 18.34 5.95
N VAL A 210 -17.33 18.98 6.21
CA VAL A 210 -17.52 19.93 7.34
C VAL A 210 -17.30 19.25 8.70
N ASP A 211 -17.63 17.97 8.80
CA ASP A 211 -17.50 17.16 10.01
C ASP A 211 -16.02 16.79 10.31
N CYS A 212 -15.14 16.89 9.30
CA CYS A 212 -13.76 16.42 9.35
C CYS A 212 -12.77 17.58 9.52
N ALA A 213 -11.97 17.55 10.60
CA ALA A 213 -10.94 18.53 10.90
C ALA A 213 -9.52 17.98 10.72
N ALA A 214 -8.54 18.87 10.55
CA ALA A 214 -7.13 18.49 10.56
C ALA A 214 -6.77 17.71 11.84
N PRO A 215 -5.98 16.62 11.77
CA PRO A 215 -5.16 16.18 10.63
C PRO A 215 -5.87 15.27 9.61
N LYS A 216 -7.18 15.03 9.73
CA LYS A 216 -7.95 14.17 8.83
C LYS A 216 -9.15 14.91 8.23
N PRO A 217 -8.93 15.82 7.25
CA PRO A 217 -9.93 16.78 6.81
C PRO A 217 -10.87 16.28 5.70
N TYR A 218 -10.86 14.99 5.35
CA TYR A 218 -11.72 14.45 4.28
C TYR A 218 -12.61 13.31 4.80
N CYS A 219 -13.86 13.25 4.34
CA CYS A 219 -14.76 12.14 4.63
C CYS A 219 -14.63 11.03 3.59
N ASP A 220 -14.34 9.81 4.04
CA ASP A 220 -14.42 8.61 3.20
C ASP A 220 -15.91 8.23 2.99
N PRO A 221 -16.44 8.27 1.76
CA PRO A 221 -17.85 8.07 1.50
C PRO A 221 -18.33 6.62 1.70
N ASP A 222 -17.43 5.64 1.58
CA ASP A 222 -17.74 4.22 1.75
C ASP A 222 -17.63 3.80 3.21
N ARG A 223 -16.64 4.34 3.94
CA ARG A 223 -16.37 3.97 5.34
C ARG A 223 -17.10 4.85 6.36
N ARG A 224 -17.47 6.07 5.96
CA ARG A 224 -18.02 7.14 6.81
C ARG A 224 -17.09 7.47 7.99
N LYS A 225 -15.83 7.66 7.65
CA LYS A 225 -14.71 7.98 8.57
C LYS A 225 -13.93 9.18 8.06
N CYS A 226 -13.42 9.98 8.98
CA CYS A 226 -12.50 11.05 8.61
C CYS A 226 -11.11 10.45 8.33
N VAL A 227 -10.54 10.84 7.18
CA VAL A 227 -9.28 10.35 6.60
C VAL A 227 -8.39 11.53 6.20
N ALA A 228 -7.09 11.28 6.07
CA ALA A 228 -6.14 12.29 5.62
C ALA A 228 -6.24 12.55 4.11
N CYS A 229 -6.79 11.60 3.35
CA CYS A 229 -7.07 11.69 1.92
C CYS A 229 -8.12 10.65 1.50
N VAL A 230 -8.78 10.92 0.38
CA VAL A 230 -9.55 9.96 -0.46
C VAL A 230 -9.04 9.92 -1.91
N LEU A 231 -8.15 10.85 -2.29
CA LEU A 231 -7.54 10.99 -3.62
C LEU A 231 -6.10 11.48 -3.48
N ASP A 232 -5.21 11.07 -4.39
CA ASP A 232 -3.78 11.43 -4.36
C ASP A 232 -3.55 12.95 -4.40
N SER A 233 -4.39 13.68 -5.15
CA SER A 233 -4.31 15.15 -5.27
C SER A 233 -4.59 15.93 -3.96
N GLN A 234 -5.02 15.23 -2.91
CA GLN A 234 -5.24 15.80 -1.58
C GLN A 234 -4.00 15.66 -0.68
N CYS A 235 -3.04 14.84 -1.09
CA CYS A 235 -1.80 14.65 -0.36
C CYS A 235 -0.76 15.72 -0.73
N PRO A 236 0.02 16.24 0.24
CA PRO A 236 1.10 17.17 -0.02
C PRO A 236 2.27 16.45 -0.72
N GLY A 237 3.24 17.21 -1.22
CA GLY A 237 4.53 16.66 -1.69
C GLY A 237 4.52 15.89 -3.01
N GLY A 238 3.35 15.42 -3.47
CA GLY A 238 3.23 14.43 -4.55
C GLY A 238 3.02 13.00 -4.05
N ASP A 239 2.77 12.84 -2.74
CA ASP A 239 2.44 11.57 -2.09
C ASP A 239 1.14 10.96 -2.66
N VAL A 240 0.98 9.65 -2.47
CA VAL A 240 -0.17 8.86 -2.94
C VAL A 240 -1.12 8.59 -1.78
N CYS A 241 -2.43 8.56 -2.06
CA CYS A 241 -3.41 8.21 -1.05
C CYS A 241 -3.52 6.68 -0.90
N SER A 242 -3.07 6.15 0.25
CA SER A 242 -3.21 4.73 0.53
C SER A 242 -4.69 4.31 0.64
N PRO A 243 -5.02 3.04 0.37
CA PRO A 243 -6.38 2.53 0.58
C PRO A 243 -6.91 2.70 2.00
N GLY A 244 -6.05 2.94 3.00
CA GLY A 244 -6.42 3.24 4.39
C GLY A 244 -6.79 4.71 4.65
N GLY A 245 -6.77 5.58 3.64
CA GLY A 245 -7.05 7.01 3.79
C GLY A 245 -5.91 7.80 4.46
N VAL A 246 -4.67 7.38 4.19
CA VAL A 246 -3.44 7.99 4.72
C VAL A 246 -2.51 8.31 3.56
N CYS A 247 -1.97 9.52 3.50
CA CYS A 247 -0.94 9.91 2.53
C CYS A 247 0.38 9.18 2.85
N VAL A 248 0.97 8.58 1.82
CA VAL A 248 2.25 7.85 1.88
C VAL A 248 3.03 8.16 0.61
N ASP A 249 4.36 8.20 0.66
CA ASP A 249 5.18 8.54 -0.50
C ASP A 249 4.87 7.65 -1.72
N CYS A 250 4.55 6.37 -1.47
CA CYS A 250 4.31 5.39 -2.53
C CYS A 250 3.44 4.20 -2.11
N LEU A 251 2.81 3.58 -3.12
CA LEU A 251 2.22 2.23 -3.03
C LEU A 251 2.97 1.21 -3.91
N ASP A 252 3.59 1.69 -4.98
CA ASP A 252 4.47 0.91 -5.86
C ASP A 252 5.61 1.80 -6.38
N ASP A 253 6.59 1.21 -7.06
CA ASP A 253 7.78 1.93 -7.53
C ASP A 253 7.48 3.02 -8.58
N THR A 254 6.29 3.07 -9.19
CA THR A 254 5.96 4.06 -10.23
C THR A 254 5.54 5.41 -9.64
N ALA A 255 5.16 5.44 -8.36
CA ALA A 255 4.98 6.66 -7.58
C ALA A 255 6.31 7.35 -7.25
N CYS A 256 7.41 6.58 -7.17
CA CYS A 256 8.72 7.11 -6.85
C CYS A 256 9.42 7.79 -8.04
N ALA A 257 10.20 8.82 -7.76
CA ALA A 257 11.08 9.44 -8.74
C ALA A 257 12.18 8.47 -9.20
N LYS A 258 12.81 8.76 -10.36
CA LYS A 258 13.93 7.96 -10.87
C LYS A 258 15.07 7.89 -9.85
N GLY A 259 15.66 6.71 -9.70
CA GLY A 259 16.65 6.38 -8.67
C GLY A 259 16.07 6.05 -7.29
N ALA A 260 14.75 5.93 -7.16
CA ALA A 260 14.09 5.44 -5.97
C ALA A 260 13.07 4.34 -6.29
N VAL A 261 12.80 3.49 -5.30
CA VAL A 261 11.81 2.41 -5.34
C VAL A 261 10.95 2.46 -4.08
N CYS A 262 9.77 1.82 -4.15
CA CYS A 262 8.86 1.82 -3.01
C CYS A 262 9.21 0.70 -2.04
N ASP A 263 9.57 1.06 -0.80
CA ASP A 263 9.62 0.09 0.29
C ASP A 263 8.19 -0.28 0.70
N GLN A 264 7.84 -1.56 0.57
CA GLN A 264 6.49 -2.07 0.83
C GLN A 264 6.16 -2.23 2.33
N GLN A 265 7.14 -2.09 3.21
CA GLN A 265 6.97 -2.15 4.67
C GLN A 265 6.75 -0.76 5.27
N SER A 266 7.52 0.24 4.82
CA SER A 266 7.38 1.63 5.29
C SER A 266 6.47 2.50 4.42
N LEU A 267 6.17 2.09 3.19
CA LEU A 267 5.45 2.86 2.16
C LEU A 267 6.14 4.20 1.82
N THR A 268 7.46 4.22 1.93
CA THR A 268 8.32 5.38 1.64
C THR A 268 9.19 5.13 0.41
N CYS A 269 9.47 6.18 -0.36
CA CYS A 269 10.41 6.09 -1.49
C CYS A 269 11.85 6.07 -0.98
N VAL A 270 12.54 4.94 -1.15
CA VAL A 270 13.94 4.76 -0.75
C VAL A 270 14.86 4.75 -1.98
N PRO A 271 16.11 5.24 -1.88
CA PRO A 271 17.07 5.15 -2.98
C PRO A 271 17.29 3.70 -3.42
N GLY A 272 17.20 3.44 -4.73
CA GLY A 272 17.37 2.11 -5.28
C GLY A 272 16.72 1.92 -6.65
N CYS A 273 16.71 0.68 -7.13
CA CYS A 273 16.14 0.28 -8.41
C CYS A 273 15.84 -1.24 -8.42
N ARG A 274 14.84 -1.65 -9.20
CA ARG A 274 14.61 -3.06 -9.56
C ARG A 274 14.90 -3.36 -11.03
N ARG A 275 14.88 -2.33 -11.90
CA ARG A 275 15.10 -2.41 -13.35
C ARG A 275 15.73 -1.13 -13.90
N ASP A 276 16.40 -1.24 -15.05
CA ASP A 276 17.02 -0.11 -15.77
C ASP A 276 16.06 1.07 -15.98
N GLU A 277 14.76 0.85 -16.20
CA GLU A 277 13.81 1.94 -16.44
C GLU A 277 13.59 2.86 -15.22
N GLN A 278 13.98 2.44 -14.01
CA GLN A 278 13.91 3.27 -12.81
C GLN A 278 15.14 4.19 -12.68
N CYS A 279 16.20 3.93 -13.43
CA CYS A 279 17.37 4.77 -13.55
C CYS A 279 17.25 5.73 -14.76
N PRO A 280 18.03 6.82 -14.87
CA PRO A 280 18.98 7.35 -13.89
C PRO A 280 18.35 8.33 -12.87
N PRO A 281 18.92 8.47 -11.66
CA PRO A 281 18.51 9.49 -10.70
C PRO A 281 18.73 10.90 -11.23
N ALA A 282 17.90 11.85 -10.78
CA ALA A 282 18.05 13.27 -11.13
C ALA A 282 19.39 13.90 -10.66
N SER A 283 20.05 13.29 -9.66
CA SER A 283 21.36 13.72 -9.16
C SER A 283 22.53 13.28 -10.03
N ASP A 284 22.41 12.20 -10.80
CA ASP A 284 23.47 11.69 -11.68
C ASP A 284 22.87 10.96 -12.90
N PRO A 285 22.77 11.64 -14.05
CA PRO A 285 22.28 11.06 -15.30
C PRO A 285 23.13 9.92 -15.88
N SER A 286 24.36 9.69 -15.40
CA SER A 286 25.24 8.63 -15.90
C SER A 286 24.88 7.24 -15.37
N LEU A 287 24.21 7.17 -14.22
CA LEU A 287 23.83 5.91 -13.55
C LEU A 287 22.59 5.31 -14.22
N THR A 288 22.71 4.86 -15.48
CA THR A 288 21.58 4.41 -16.31
C THR A 288 21.17 2.95 -16.11
N LYS A 289 21.96 2.17 -15.36
CA LYS A 289 21.80 0.72 -15.21
C LYS A 289 21.41 0.33 -13.80
N CYS A 290 20.62 -0.73 -13.65
CA CYS A 290 20.18 -1.19 -12.35
C CYS A 290 20.88 -2.47 -11.89
N ASP A 291 21.74 -2.37 -10.89
CA ASP A 291 22.23 -3.53 -10.16
C ASP A 291 21.25 -3.90 -9.05
N ALA A 292 20.26 -4.72 -9.40
CA ALA A 292 19.23 -5.21 -8.48
C ALA A 292 19.76 -6.17 -7.40
N ALA A 293 21.02 -6.63 -7.49
CA ALA A 293 21.66 -7.46 -6.47
C ALA A 293 22.48 -6.65 -5.46
N ARG A 294 22.77 -5.37 -5.74
CA ARG A 294 23.55 -4.48 -4.89
C ARG A 294 22.68 -3.75 -3.89
N GLY A 295 22.62 -4.30 -2.68
CA GLY A 295 21.84 -3.77 -1.56
C GLY A 295 20.38 -4.25 -1.58
N ASP A 296 19.65 -4.00 -0.49
CA ASP A 296 18.30 -4.55 -0.27
C ASP A 296 17.25 -4.02 -1.27
N HIS A 297 17.51 -2.85 -1.87
CA HIS A 297 16.62 -2.17 -2.82
C HIS A 297 17.25 -1.99 -4.21
N GLY A 298 18.37 -2.67 -4.49
CA GLY A 298 19.20 -2.45 -5.68
C GLY A 298 19.87 -1.08 -5.73
N THR A 299 20.78 -0.87 -6.68
CA THR A 299 21.54 0.39 -6.84
C THR A 299 21.67 0.77 -8.31
N CYS A 300 21.37 2.03 -8.67
CA CYS A 300 21.69 2.54 -10.01
C CYS A 300 23.21 2.71 -10.16
N VAL A 301 23.76 2.13 -11.23
CA VAL A 301 25.18 2.08 -11.59
C VAL A 301 25.37 2.55 -13.04
N GLN A 302 26.61 2.82 -13.46
CA GLN A 302 26.88 3.20 -14.85
C GLN A 302 26.80 2.00 -15.81
N CYS A 303 27.13 0.80 -15.30
CA CYS A 303 27.28 -0.41 -16.09
C CYS A 303 27.01 -1.68 -15.26
N LEU A 304 26.60 -2.75 -15.93
CA LEU A 304 26.54 -4.12 -15.38
C LEU A 304 27.51 -5.05 -16.10
N ALA A 305 27.77 -4.77 -17.37
CA ALA A 305 28.82 -5.38 -18.17
C ALA A 305 29.69 -4.27 -18.77
N HIS A 306 30.94 -4.61 -19.11
CA HIS A 306 31.84 -3.67 -19.78
C HIS A 306 31.35 -3.20 -21.17
N GLU A 307 30.26 -3.78 -21.70
CA GLU A 307 29.63 -3.39 -22.98
C GLU A 307 28.61 -2.25 -22.80
N ASP A 308 28.19 -1.94 -21.57
CA ASP A 308 27.40 -0.73 -21.25
C ASP A 308 28.28 0.54 -21.26
N CYS A 309 29.60 0.39 -21.12
CA CYS A 309 30.55 1.50 -21.11
C CYS A 309 30.95 1.96 -22.54
N PRO A 310 31.31 3.26 -22.70
CA PRO A 310 31.90 3.77 -23.95
C PRO A 310 33.18 3.03 -24.37
N LEU A 311 33.58 3.18 -25.64
CA LEU A 311 34.88 2.69 -26.12
C LEU A 311 36.02 3.36 -25.33
N GLY A 312 37.04 2.58 -24.98
CA GLY A 312 38.13 2.98 -24.10
C GLY A 312 37.85 2.85 -22.61
N TYR A 313 36.66 2.35 -22.21
CA TYR A 313 36.26 2.16 -20.82
C TYR A 313 35.86 0.71 -20.52
N GLU A 314 35.99 0.32 -19.25
CA GLU A 314 35.54 -0.97 -18.72
C GLU A 314 34.68 -0.76 -17.48
N CYS A 315 33.68 -1.61 -17.29
CA CYS A 315 32.95 -1.67 -16.03
C CYS A 315 33.83 -2.29 -14.94
N ASP A 316 33.96 -1.63 -13.79
CA ASP A 316 34.64 -2.18 -12.62
C ASP A 316 33.68 -2.97 -11.70
N ASP A 317 34.23 -3.59 -10.65
CA ASP A 317 33.43 -4.34 -9.68
C ASP A 317 32.46 -3.45 -8.88
N GLN A 318 32.60 -2.11 -8.92
CA GLN A 318 31.68 -1.14 -8.29
C GLN A 318 30.55 -0.67 -9.23
N GLY A 319 30.55 -1.10 -10.50
CA GLY A 319 29.57 -0.65 -11.50
C GLY A 319 29.88 0.73 -12.09
N GLN A 320 31.13 1.18 -12.02
CA GLN A 320 31.61 2.42 -12.63
C GLN A 320 32.36 2.13 -13.93
N CYS A 321 32.20 2.99 -14.93
CA CYS A 321 33.00 2.92 -16.16
C CYS A 321 34.35 3.62 -15.93
N VAL A 322 35.40 2.82 -15.71
CA VAL A 322 36.79 3.29 -15.56
C VAL A 322 37.53 3.18 -16.89
N GLU A 323 38.54 4.02 -17.12
CA GLU A 323 39.35 3.96 -18.35
C GLU A 323 40.08 2.61 -18.43
N GLY A 324 39.98 1.93 -19.58
CA GLY A 324 40.80 0.77 -19.87
C GLY A 324 40.26 -0.20 -20.91
N CYS A 325 40.93 -1.36 -21.04
CA CYS A 325 40.53 -2.42 -21.99
C CYS A 325 41.06 -3.81 -21.62
N LYS A 326 40.24 -4.86 -21.84
CA LYS A 326 40.71 -6.27 -21.95
C LYS A 326 40.84 -6.80 -23.38
N ARG A 327 40.34 -6.07 -24.40
CA ARG A 327 40.35 -6.51 -25.82
C ARG A 327 40.37 -5.30 -26.76
N ALA A 328 41.18 -5.36 -27.83
CA ALA A 328 41.34 -4.30 -28.83
C ALA A 328 40.00 -3.78 -29.43
N ARG A 329 39.02 -4.66 -29.65
CA ARG A 329 37.68 -4.29 -30.19
C ARG A 329 36.86 -3.31 -29.32
N ARG A 330 37.30 -3.02 -28.10
CA ARG A 330 36.69 -2.06 -27.17
C ARG A 330 37.45 -0.75 -27.08
N CYS A 331 38.55 -0.61 -27.82
CA CYS A 331 39.28 0.64 -27.94
C CYS A 331 38.67 1.54 -29.04
N PRO A 332 38.82 2.87 -28.91
CA PRO A 332 38.31 3.81 -29.91
C PRO A 332 39.19 3.83 -31.16
N PRO A 333 38.70 4.34 -32.31
CA PRO A 333 39.43 4.33 -33.58
C PRO A 333 40.79 5.05 -33.56
N GLU A 334 40.93 6.08 -32.72
CA GLU A 334 42.17 6.83 -32.52
C GLU A 334 43.26 6.06 -31.76
N ALA A 335 42.90 5.02 -30.99
CA ALA A 335 43.85 4.23 -30.20
C ALA A 335 43.48 2.73 -30.23
N PRO A 336 43.49 2.08 -31.42
CA PRO A 336 42.79 0.81 -31.64
C PRO A 336 43.42 -0.42 -30.98
N VAL A 337 44.63 -0.31 -30.39
CA VAL A 337 45.35 -1.42 -29.78
C VAL A 337 45.16 -1.40 -28.27
N CYS A 338 44.87 -2.56 -27.69
CA CYS A 338 44.72 -2.69 -26.23
C CYS A 338 46.02 -3.18 -25.58
N ASN A 339 46.63 -2.36 -24.72
CA ASN A 339 47.80 -2.75 -23.93
C ASN A 339 47.39 -3.45 -22.63
N LEU A 340 47.40 -4.79 -22.66
CA LEU A 340 47.05 -5.65 -21.52
C LEU A 340 48.02 -5.59 -20.32
N LEU A 341 49.17 -4.91 -20.44
CA LEU A 341 50.11 -4.70 -19.32
C LEU A 341 49.85 -3.40 -18.57
N GLN A 342 49.21 -2.43 -19.24
CA GLN A 342 48.86 -1.11 -18.69
C GLN A 342 47.34 -0.92 -18.56
N ASP A 343 46.56 -1.94 -18.94
CA ASP A 343 45.11 -1.94 -19.05
C ASP A 343 44.55 -0.71 -19.80
N ARG A 344 45.25 -0.18 -20.80
CA ARG A 344 44.87 1.04 -21.54
C ARG A 344 44.88 0.86 -23.06
N CYS A 345 44.05 1.62 -23.75
CA CYS A 345 44.09 1.74 -25.21
C CYS A 345 45.28 2.60 -25.65
N VAL A 346 45.97 2.19 -26.71
CA VAL A 346 47.15 2.83 -27.28
C VAL A 346 47.07 2.77 -28.81
N GLU A 347 47.83 3.62 -29.50
CA GLU A 347 47.86 3.61 -30.97
C GLU A 347 48.54 2.33 -31.49
N CYS A 348 49.59 1.86 -30.80
CA CYS A 348 50.37 0.70 -31.22
C CYS A 348 51.09 -0.03 -30.08
N LEU A 349 51.42 -1.31 -30.31
CA LEU A 349 52.40 -2.07 -29.52
C LEU A 349 53.57 -2.60 -30.36
N ARG A 350 53.50 -2.42 -31.68
CA ARG A 350 54.48 -2.82 -32.70
C ARG A 350 54.19 -2.09 -34.00
N ASP A 351 55.16 -2.01 -34.90
CA ASP A 351 55.05 -1.28 -36.17
C ASP A 351 53.89 -1.75 -37.06
N ALA A 352 53.53 -3.04 -37.00
CA ALA A 352 52.44 -3.63 -37.79
C ALA A 352 51.04 -3.17 -37.36
N ASP A 353 50.92 -2.46 -36.23
CA ASP A 353 49.66 -1.85 -35.80
C ASP A 353 49.50 -0.41 -36.34
N CYS A 354 50.59 0.22 -36.79
CA CYS A 354 50.58 1.57 -37.31
C CYS A 354 50.13 1.64 -38.78
N PRO A 355 49.56 2.79 -39.21
CA PRO A 355 49.35 3.08 -40.62
C PRO A 355 50.66 2.99 -41.43
N THR A 356 50.54 2.74 -42.73
CA THR A 356 51.65 2.92 -43.69
C THR A 356 52.26 4.31 -43.49
N ASN A 357 53.58 4.44 -43.59
CA ASN A 357 54.36 5.64 -43.27
C ASN A 357 54.64 5.91 -41.78
N LEU A 358 54.32 5.03 -40.84
CA LEU A 358 54.61 5.24 -39.40
C LEU A 358 55.29 4.04 -38.73
N ARG A 359 55.94 4.29 -37.59
CA ARG A 359 56.55 3.29 -36.71
C ARG A 359 56.04 3.46 -35.28
N CYS A 360 56.06 2.37 -34.51
CA CYS A 360 55.57 2.41 -33.14
C CYS A 360 56.69 2.85 -32.19
N ASP A 361 56.53 4.00 -31.55
CA ASP A 361 57.38 4.34 -30.42
C ASP A 361 56.92 3.57 -29.18
N LEU A 362 57.74 2.62 -28.74
CA LEU A 362 57.44 1.77 -27.59
C LEU A 362 57.50 2.52 -26.25
N ALA A 363 58.09 3.73 -26.20
CA ALA A 363 58.15 4.56 -24.99
C ALA A 363 56.88 5.38 -24.77
N SER A 364 56.26 5.89 -25.83
CA SER A 364 55.01 6.67 -25.80
C SER A 364 53.76 5.85 -26.15
N ASN A 365 53.93 4.74 -26.87
CA ASN A 365 52.89 3.93 -27.52
C ASN A 365 52.07 4.67 -28.60
N THR A 366 52.70 5.66 -29.26
CA THR A 366 52.14 6.37 -30.40
C THR A 366 52.80 5.95 -31.72
N CYS A 367 52.05 6.08 -32.82
CA CYS A 367 52.54 5.89 -34.17
C CYS A 367 53.17 7.19 -34.66
N GLN A 368 54.50 7.26 -34.62
CA GLN A 368 55.24 8.46 -35.01
C GLN A 368 56.27 8.20 -36.10
N CYS A 369 56.77 9.29 -36.66
CA CYS A 369 57.96 9.27 -37.49
C CYS A 369 59.21 9.26 -36.63
N LEU A 370 59.75 8.06 -36.43
CA LEU A 370 61.07 7.86 -35.84
C LEU A 370 62.13 8.27 -36.86
N ASP A 371 62.53 9.54 -36.83
CA ASP A 371 63.75 10.06 -37.48
C ASP A 371 65.04 9.54 -36.77
N ASP A 372 64.99 8.34 -36.21
CA ASP A 372 66.13 7.61 -35.65
C ASP A 372 66.97 7.08 -36.81
N GLY A 373 67.97 7.88 -37.21
CA GLY A 373 68.66 7.85 -38.50
C GLY A 373 69.51 6.61 -38.87
N GLU A 374 69.09 5.39 -38.50
CA GLU A 374 69.72 4.14 -38.94
C GLU A 374 68.78 3.10 -39.59
N GLN A 375 67.43 3.20 -39.51
CA GLN A 375 66.55 2.08 -39.94
C GLN A 375 65.32 2.41 -40.83
N CYS A 376 65.37 3.46 -41.65
CA CYS A 376 64.43 3.61 -42.79
C CYS A 376 64.78 2.64 -43.93
N GLY A 377 64.19 1.45 -43.90
CA GLY A 377 64.46 0.36 -44.85
C GLY A 377 63.94 0.59 -46.28
N SER A 378 64.71 1.27 -47.13
CA SER A 378 64.68 1.23 -48.62
C SER A 378 63.40 1.63 -49.38
N SER A 379 62.26 1.85 -48.72
CA SER A 379 61.10 2.54 -49.27
C SER A 379 60.83 3.78 -48.42
N ALA A 380 60.95 4.96 -49.02
CA ALA A 380 60.93 6.24 -48.33
C ALA A 380 59.62 6.46 -47.58
N GLU A 381 59.70 6.52 -46.25
CA GLU A 381 58.60 6.82 -45.34
C GLU A 381 59.19 7.53 -44.12
N CYS A 382 58.49 8.57 -43.64
CA CYS A 382 58.95 9.60 -42.68
C CYS A 382 59.98 10.61 -43.20
N GLY A 383 59.51 11.85 -43.32
CA GLY A 383 60.32 13.04 -43.57
C GLY A 383 59.57 14.28 -43.06
N ASN A 384 60.22 15.05 -42.20
CA ASN A 384 59.63 16.19 -41.49
C ASN A 384 59.59 17.46 -42.36
N PRO A 385 58.44 18.15 -42.55
CA PRO A 385 58.35 19.43 -43.28
C PRO A 385 58.51 20.64 -42.33
N PRO A 386 58.88 21.82 -42.86
CA PRO A 386 57.88 22.77 -43.37
C PRO A 386 58.16 23.08 -44.85
N ILE A 387 57.20 23.24 -45.74
CA ILE A 387 56.01 24.12 -45.68
C ILE A 387 54.88 23.53 -46.55
N ASP A 388 53.62 23.84 -46.21
CA ASP A 388 52.37 23.56 -46.94
C ASP A 388 52.09 22.12 -47.41
N GLY A 389 50.97 21.57 -46.93
CA GLY A 389 50.60 20.18 -47.16
C GLY A 389 50.10 19.90 -48.58
N MET A 390 50.73 18.91 -49.23
CA MET A 390 50.08 17.93 -50.12
C MET A 390 51.13 16.91 -50.59
N CYS A 391 51.07 15.66 -50.09
CA CYS A 391 51.85 14.57 -50.67
C CYS A 391 51.14 14.04 -51.92
N PHE A 392 51.74 14.25 -53.10
CA PHE A 392 51.33 13.60 -54.35
C PHE A 392 52.24 12.41 -54.67
N ASP A 393 51.63 11.40 -55.28
CA ASP A 393 52.25 10.12 -55.64
C ASP A 393 53.49 10.26 -56.55
N PHE A 394 54.41 9.29 -56.46
CA PHE A 394 55.76 9.34 -57.00
C PHE A 394 55.82 9.56 -58.54
N THR A 395 56.23 10.75 -59.00
CA THR A 395 57.04 10.85 -60.26
C THR A 395 57.79 12.17 -60.53
N TRP A 396 57.71 13.19 -59.68
CA TRP A 396 58.11 14.56 -60.05
C TRP A 396 58.95 15.26 -58.99
N CYS A 397 60.16 15.71 -59.35
CA CYS A 397 60.97 16.60 -58.52
C CYS A 397 60.74 18.06 -58.96
N ILE A 398 60.27 18.90 -58.04
CA ILE A 398 60.29 20.35 -58.20
C ILE A 398 61.50 20.87 -57.41
N THR A 399 62.47 21.48 -58.09
CA THR A 399 63.47 22.32 -57.41
C THR A 399 62.89 23.72 -57.27
N GLU A 400 62.76 24.23 -56.04
CA GLU A 400 62.26 25.59 -55.80
C GLU A 400 63.06 26.65 -56.58
N VAL A 401 62.34 27.63 -57.12
CA VAL A 401 62.90 28.88 -57.65
C VAL A 401 62.11 30.05 -57.06
N GLN A 402 62.68 30.71 -56.06
CA GLN A 402 62.32 32.05 -55.61
C GLN A 402 63.59 32.93 -55.78
N CYS A 403 63.59 34.19 -56.18
CA CYS A 403 62.54 35.12 -56.63
C CYS A 403 63.25 36.25 -57.47
N ASN A 404 62.65 37.28 -58.07
CA ASN A 404 61.28 37.82 -58.13
C ASN A 404 61.12 38.68 -59.41
N GLY A 405 59.89 39.08 -59.77
CA GLY A 405 59.61 40.17 -60.72
C GLY A 405 59.35 39.75 -62.17
N ASP A 406 58.11 39.94 -62.61
CA ASP A 406 57.66 40.11 -64.01
C ASP A 406 57.89 38.99 -65.05
N GLY A 407 56.98 38.00 -65.10
CA GLY A 407 56.69 37.27 -66.36
C GLY A 407 56.33 35.78 -66.28
N ILE A 408 55.02 35.50 -66.19
CA ILE A 408 54.26 34.25 -66.52
C ILE A 408 55.05 32.97 -66.84
N TRP A 409 54.78 31.90 -66.08
CA TRP A 409 55.35 30.55 -66.26
C TRP A 409 54.42 29.58 -67.02
N HIS A 410 55.00 28.62 -67.74
CA HIS A 410 54.31 27.40 -68.20
C HIS A 410 54.97 26.15 -67.58
N PRO A 411 54.20 25.17 -67.06
CA PRO A 411 54.76 23.92 -66.54
C PRO A 411 55.20 23.01 -67.70
N VAL A 412 56.41 22.45 -67.60
CA VAL A 412 56.91 21.43 -68.54
C VAL A 412 57.10 20.11 -67.79
N THR A 413 56.37 19.09 -68.19
CA THR A 413 56.39 17.75 -67.60
C THR A 413 57.29 16.79 -68.37
N GLY A 414 58.48 16.48 -67.86
CA GLY A 414 59.34 15.36 -68.31
C GLY A 414 59.79 14.42 -67.17
N ARG A 415 59.91 13.12 -67.45
CA ARG A 415 60.42 12.11 -66.49
C ARG A 415 61.95 12.16 -66.38
N CYS A 416 62.49 11.97 -65.18
CA CYS A 416 63.93 11.73 -64.99
C CYS A 416 64.37 10.38 -65.58
N GLY A 417 65.56 10.34 -66.19
CA GLY A 417 66.23 9.08 -66.62
C GLY A 417 66.41 8.88 -68.13
N GLN A 418 65.85 9.75 -68.98
CA GLN A 418 66.17 9.77 -70.41
C GLN A 418 66.90 11.06 -70.78
N SER A 419 67.85 10.97 -71.71
CA SER A 419 68.53 12.13 -72.28
C SER A 419 67.52 13.00 -73.02
N CYS A 420 67.23 14.19 -72.48
CA CYS A 420 66.37 15.19 -73.13
C CYS A 420 67.02 15.69 -74.44
N ASN A 421 66.75 14.99 -75.54
CA ASN A 421 66.82 15.59 -76.88
C ASN A 421 65.69 16.61 -76.97
N ILE A 422 66.00 17.87 -76.76
CA ILE A 422 65.05 18.98 -76.87
C ILE A 422 64.95 19.36 -78.35
N PRO A 423 63.80 19.19 -79.01
CA PRO A 423 63.57 19.76 -80.34
C PRO A 423 63.41 21.28 -80.22
N ASP A 424 63.99 22.01 -81.16
CA ASP A 424 63.85 23.45 -81.45
C ASP A 424 63.36 24.38 -80.31
N ILE A 425 64.33 24.93 -79.56
CA ILE A 425 64.16 25.94 -78.51
C ILE A 425 63.78 27.36 -79.04
N GLN A 426 63.42 27.49 -80.33
CA GLN A 426 63.29 28.82 -80.96
C GLN A 426 62.06 29.63 -80.51
N ASP A 427 61.00 29.00 -80.00
CA ASP A 427 59.72 29.66 -79.69
C ASP A 427 59.59 30.22 -78.26
N ILE A 428 60.62 30.11 -77.42
CA ILE A 428 60.56 30.54 -76.00
C ILE A 428 60.88 32.05 -75.82
N CYS A 429 61.63 32.65 -76.74
CA CYS A 429 62.03 34.06 -76.64
C CYS A 429 61.08 34.96 -77.45
N PRO A 430 60.72 36.17 -76.95
CA PRO A 430 59.96 37.14 -77.72
C PRO A 430 60.65 37.55 -79.03
N SER A 431 59.85 37.95 -80.02
CA SER A 431 60.30 38.36 -81.35
C SER A 431 61.46 39.38 -81.28
N GLY A 432 62.64 38.99 -81.78
CA GLY A 432 63.85 39.83 -81.77
C GLY A 432 64.94 39.43 -80.76
N PHE A 433 64.74 38.34 -80.01
CA PHE A 433 65.72 37.77 -79.08
C PHE A 433 66.16 36.38 -79.54
N THR A 434 67.43 36.04 -79.35
CA THR A 434 67.97 34.69 -79.59
C THR A 434 68.30 33.99 -78.29
N CYS A 435 68.16 32.67 -78.28
CA CYS A 435 68.34 31.84 -77.09
C CYS A 435 69.80 31.40 -76.95
N ARG A 436 70.47 31.71 -75.83
CA ARG A 436 71.88 31.34 -75.60
C ARG A 436 72.06 30.57 -74.29
N ARG A 437 72.82 29.46 -74.34
CA ARG A 437 73.29 28.77 -73.14
C ARG A 437 74.34 29.63 -72.44
N VAL A 438 74.18 29.80 -71.15
CA VAL A 438 75.11 30.51 -70.26
C VAL A 438 75.51 29.59 -69.11
N ARG A 439 76.65 29.87 -68.46
CA ARG A 439 76.97 29.34 -67.14
C ARG A 439 77.09 30.49 -66.15
N ASN A 440 76.70 30.26 -64.91
CA ASN A 440 77.06 31.16 -63.81
C ASN A 440 78.52 30.90 -63.36
N GLU A 441 79.02 31.74 -62.45
CA GLU A 441 80.39 31.64 -61.90
C GLU A 441 80.62 30.34 -61.09
N GLN A 442 79.54 29.65 -60.72
CA GLN A 442 79.56 28.33 -60.06
C GLN A 442 79.48 27.16 -61.06
N GLY A 443 79.58 27.42 -62.37
CA GLY A 443 79.66 26.41 -63.43
C GLY A 443 78.33 25.78 -63.86
N MET A 444 77.22 26.14 -63.21
CA MET A 444 75.87 25.63 -63.52
C MET A 444 75.36 26.20 -64.84
N ALA A 445 74.79 25.35 -65.68
CA ALA A 445 74.30 25.73 -67.01
C ALA A 445 72.84 26.19 -66.96
N GLY A 446 72.55 27.31 -67.63
CA GLY A 446 71.21 27.87 -67.80
C GLY A 446 71.00 28.42 -69.20
N ILE A 447 69.81 28.96 -69.44
CA ILE A 447 69.39 29.54 -70.73
C ILE A 447 69.00 31.00 -70.52
N LYS A 448 69.40 31.88 -71.44
CA LYS A 448 69.03 33.31 -71.42
C LYS A 448 68.65 33.78 -72.83
N CYS A 449 67.54 34.50 -72.95
CA CYS A 449 67.21 35.26 -74.15
C CYS A 449 68.07 36.53 -74.21
N VAL A 450 68.74 36.77 -75.33
CA VAL A 450 69.59 37.95 -75.59
C VAL A 450 69.10 38.68 -76.83
N GLN A 451 69.02 40.00 -76.76
CA GLN A 451 68.52 40.82 -77.86
C GLN A 451 69.50 40.80 -79.03
N GLY A 452 68.97 40.78 -80.26
CA GLY A 452 69.67 40.33 -81.47
C GLY A 452 71.10 40.86 -81.69
N GLY A 453 72.01 39.93 -81.96
CA GLY A 453 73.33 40.14 -82.55
C GLY A 453 73.65 38.98 -83.48
N ALA A 454 74.21 39.26 -84.66
CA ALA A 454 74.37 38.27 -85.74
C ALA A 454 75.28 37.09 -85.35
N CYS A 455 75.00 35.91 -85.90
CA CYS A 455 75.81 34.71 -85.72
C CYS A 455 77.22 34.88 -86.32
N ASN A 456 78.22 34.55 -85.50
CA ASN A 456 79.55 34.02 -85.86
C ASN A 456 79.92 33.00 -84.79
#